data_AF-A0A1G1GVW8-F1
#
_entry.id   AF-A0A1G1GVW8-F1
#
_cell.length_a   1.000
_cell.length_b   1.000
_cell.length_c   1.000
_cell.angle_alpha   90.00
_cell.angle_beta   90.00
_cell.angle_gamma   90.00
#
_symmetry.space_group_name_H-M   'P 1'
#
loop_
_entity.id
_entity.type
_entity.pdbx_description
1 polymer ?
#
loop_
_entity_poly.entity_id
_entity_poly.type
_entity_poly.pdbx_seq_one_letter_code
_entity_poly.pdbx_strand_id
1 'polypeptide(L)'
;MQNMMPGMPYGSGQDMLQGVGLALLAFFSPFLIIIGLFVTAGILHLCLMLVKGARTGFETTFRVVSYGYSAYVFLIVPFCGNLLAGVWAIVLYIIGLREAHETTGGKAAFAVFLPVIVCCGLGLLALAVIFGAAAGSLGMILQQMQK
;
A
#
# COMPACT_ATOMS: atom_id res chain seq x y z
N MET A 1 31.89 -24.08 39.41
CA MET A 1 30.69 -24.78 38.89
C MET A 1 29.43 -24.26 39.59
N GLN A 2 29.09 -22.96 39.48
CA GLN A 2 27.95 -22.39 40.22
C GLN A 2 27.13 -21.30 39.50
N ASN A 3 27.42 -20.88 38.26
CA ASN A 3 26.65 -19.81 37.62
C ASN A 3 26.14 -20.18 36.21
N MET A 4 25.57 -21.38 36.07
CA MET A 4 24.92 -21.83 34.84
C MET A 4 23.39 -21.86 35.01
N MET A 5 22.82 -20.69 35.23
CA MET A 5 21.41 -20.42 34.89
C MET A 5 21.36 -19.00 34.30
N PRO A 6 21.54 -18.85 32.98
CA PRO A 6 21.36 -17.56 32.33
C PRO A 6 19.90 -17.16 32.49
N GLY A 7 19.68 -15.93 32.95
CA GLY A 7 18.36 -15.34 33.12
C GLY A 7 17.57 -15.45 31.81
N MET A 8 16.65 -16.41 31.78
CA MET A 8 15.55 -16.41 30.84
C MET A 8 14.63 -15.28 31.31
N PRO A 9 14.48 -14.17 30.57
CA PRO A 9 13.51 -13.16 30.94
C PRO A 9 12.14 -13.84 30.92
N TYR A 10 11.49 -13.87 32.07
CA TYR A 10 10.10 -14.24 32.24
C TYR A 10 9.30 -13.49 31.18
N GLY A 11 8.60 -14.22 30.30
CA GLY A 11 7.85 -13.67 29.18
C GLY A 11 7.11 -12.42 29.61
N SER A 12 7.62 -11.29 29.15
CA SER A 12 7.01 -10.01 29.44
C SER A 12 5.62 -10.05 28.81
N GLY A 13 4.61 -9.42 29.41
CA GLY A 13 3.29 -9.32 28.77
C GLY A 13 3.35 -8.79 27.33
N GLN A 14 4.45 -8.11 26.96
CA GLN A 14 4.78 -7.66 25.61
C GLN A 14 5.09 -8.81 24.64
N ASP A 15 5.84 -9.84 25.05
CA ASP A 15 6.17 -11.00 24.19
C ASP A 15 4.92 -11.85 23.89
N MET A 16 4.06 -12.04 24.90
CA MET A 16 2.76 -12.72 24.72
C MET A 16 1.80 -11.89 23.86
N LEU A 17 1.72 -10.56 24.08
CA LEU A 17 0.95 -9.65 23.22
C LEU A 17 1.44 -9.70 21.77
N GLN A 18 2.74 -9.74 21.55
CA GLN A 18 3.33 -9.80 20.22
C GLN A 18 3.03 -11.14 19.53
N GLY A 19 3.13 -12.26 20.24
CA GLY A 19 2.76 -13.58 19.71
C GLY A 19 1.28 -13.70 19.35
N VAL A 20 0.39 -13.21 20.23
CA VAL A 20 -1.06 -13.15 19.96
C VAL A 20 -1.34 -12.24 18.76
N GLY A 21 -0.68 -11.08 18.67
CA GLY A 21 -0.80 -10.16 17.54
C GLY A 21 -0.43 -10.79 16.21
N LEU A 22 0.69 -11.52 16.15
CA LEU A 22 1.11 -12.23 14.94
C LEU A 22 0.14 -13.36 14.56
N ALA A 23 -0.38 -14.10 15.54
CA ALA A 23 -1.37 -15.16 15.29
C ALA A 23 -2.68 -14.59 14.73
N LEU A 24 -3.18 -13.49 15.30
CA LEU A 24 -4.36 -12.79 14.78
C LEU A 24 -4.12 -12.27 13.37
N LEU A 25 -2.97 -11.63 13.12
CA LEU A 25 -2.62 -11.16 11.77
C LEU A 25 -2.57 -12.32 10.77
N ALA A 26 -1.96 -13.46 11.12
CA ALA A 26 -1.90 -14.63 10.25
C ALA A 26 -3.31 -15.18 9.93
N PHE A 27 -4.21 -15.19 10.92
CA PHE A 27 -5.59 -15.65 10.74
C PHE A 27 -6.43 -14.70 9.88
N PHE A 28 -6.32 -13.39 10.10
CA PHE A 28 -7.08 -12.38 9.35
C PHE A 28 -6.42 -11.97 8.02
N SER A 29 -5.15 -12.29 7.81
CA SER A 29 -4.38 -11.97 6.61
C SER A 29 -5.11 -12.25 5.29
N PRO A 30 -5.68 -13.45 5.03
CA PRO A 30 -6.34 -13.72 3.76
C PRO A 30 -7.55 -12.80 3.51
N PHE A 31 -8.31 -12.45 4.56
CA PHE A 31 -9.44 -11.53 4.44
C PHE A 31 -8.98 -10.11 4.14
N LEU A 32 -7.92 -9.64 4.81
CA LEU A 32 -7.33 -8.33 4.55
C LEU A 32 -6.79 -8.24 3.12
N ILE A 33 -6.18 -9.31 2.60
CA ILE A 33 -5.70 -9.38 1.22
C ILE A 33 -6.87 -9.28 0.24
N ILE A 34 -7.95 -10.04 0.44
CA ILE A 34 -9.12 -10.01 -0.45
C ILE A 34 -9.75 -8.61 -0.47
N ILE A 35 -9.91 -7.98 0.71
CA ILE A 35 -10.42 -6.61 0.82
C ILE A 35 -9.48 -5.64 0.08
N GLY A 36 -8.17 -5.77 0.26
CA GLY A 36 -7.17 -4.96 -0.43
C GLY A 36 -7.23 -5.11 -1.95
N LEU A 37 -7.38 -6.33 -2.45
CA LEU A 37 -7.55 -6.61 -3.88
C LEU A 37 -8.84 -5.98 -4.43
N PHE A 38 -9.95 -6.11 -3.69
CA PHE A 38 -11.23 -5.55 -4.09
C PHE A 38 -11.18 -4.02 -4.16
N VAL A 39 -10.61 -3.37 -3.14
CA VAL A 39 -10.42 -1.91 -3.10
C VAL A 39 -9.50 -1.46 -4.24
N THR A 40 -8.38 -2.15 -4.46
CA THR A 40 -7.43 -1.82 -5.53
C THR A 40 -8.07 -1.94 -6.91
N ALA A 41 -8.80 -3.03 -7.15
CA ALA A 41 -9.57 -3.20 -8.37
C ALA A 41 -10.64 -2.12 -8.53
N GLY A 42 -11.30 -1.71 -7.45
CA GLY A 42 -12.33 -0.67 -7.46
C GLY A 42 -11.76 0.67 -7.91
N ILE A 43 -10.63 1.05 -7.32
CA ILE A 43 -9.90 2.26 -7.66
C ILE A 43 -9.45 2.23 -9.13
N LEU A 44 -8.82 1.14 -9.59
CA LEU A 44 -8.36 1.04 -10.98
C LEU A 44 -9.52 1.01 -11.97
N HIS A 45 -10.64 0.35 -11.65
CA HIS A 45 -11.83 0.33 -12.49
C HIS A 45 -12.43 1.73 -12.61
N LEU A 46 -12.53 2.47 -11.49
CA LEU A 46 -12.99 3.86 -11.50
C LEU A 46 -12.06 4.74 -12.34
N CYS A 47 -10.74 4.57 -12.22
CA CYS A 47 -9.77 5.29 -13.04
C CYS A 47 -9.91 4.96 -14.53
N LEU A 48 -10.19 3.69 -14.86
CA LEU A 48 -10.51 3.26 -16.23
C LEU A 48 -11.81 3.88 -16.74
N MET A 49 -12.83 4.05 -15.90
CA MET A 49 -14.06 4.74 -16.27
C MET A 49 -13.80 6.23 -16.55
N LEU A 50 -12.97 6.89 -15.74
CA LEU A 50 -12.59 8.30 -15.93
C LEU A 50 -11.89 8.54 -17.28
N VAL A 51 -10.98 7.64 -17.69
CA VAL A 51 -10.28 7.74 -18.98
C VAL A 51 -11.06 7.13 -20.15
N LYS A 52 -12.33 6.73 -19.93
CA LYS A 52 -13.19 6.02 -20.89
C LYS A 52 -12.46 4.81 -21.52
N GLY A 53 -11.77 4.05 -20.67
CA GLY A 53 -11.01 2.84 -21.00
C GLY A 53 -11.66 1.56 -20.48
N ALA A 54 -12.63 1.63 -19.56
CA ALA A 54 -13.39 0.47 -19.09
C ALA A 54 -14.37 0.00 -20.17
N ARG A 55 -14.03 -1.05 -20.92
CA ARG A 55 -14.92 -1.68 -21.93
C ARG A 55 -15.70 -2.88 -21.39
N THR A 56 -15.09 -3.61 -20.47
CA THR A 56 -15.66 -4.77 -19.77
C THR A 56 -15.94 -4.45 -18.30
N GLY A 57 -16.68 -5.32 -17.63
CA GLY A 57 -17.13 -5.12 -16.24
C GLY A 57 -16.02 -5.20 -15.18
N PHE A 58 -16.39 -4.86 -13.95
CA PHE A 58 -15.49 -4.84 -12.78
C PHE A 58 -14.79 -6.18 -12.52
N GLU A 59 -15.49 -7.31 -12.71
CA GLU A 59 -14.91 -8.65 -12.53
C GLU A 59 -13.64 -8.86 -13.35
N THR A 60 -13.58 -8.26 -14.54
CA THR A 60 -12.40 -8.32 -15.40
C THR A 60 -11.23 -7.56 -14.78
N THR A 61 -11.46 -6.35 -14.28
CA THR A 61 -10.44 -5.59 -13.55
C THR A 61 -9.99 -6.35 -12.30
N PHE A 62 -10.92 -6.91 -11.53
CA PHE A 62 -10.60 -7.68 -10.32
C PHE A 62 -9.73 -8.91 -10.62
N ARG A 63 -10.01 -9.65 -11.70
CA ARG A 63 -9.16 -10.75 -12.17
C ARG A 63 -7.76 -10.27 -12.51
N VAL A 64 -7.63 -9.19 -13.30
CA VAL A 64 -6.33 -8.63 -13.67
C VAL A 64 -5.52 -8.21 -12.44
N VAL A 65 -6.15 -7.54 -11.48
CA VAL A 65 -5.49 -7.12 -10.23
C VAL A 65 -5.04 -8.34 -9.42
N SER A 66 -5.91 -9.34 -9.27
CA SER A 66 -5.59 -10.57 -8.55
C SER A 66 -4.39 -11.31 -9.16
N TYR A 67 -4.31 -11.39 -10.49
CA TYR A 67 -3.16 -11.98 -11.18
C TYR A 67 -1.90 -11.12 -11.08
N GLY A 68 -2.01 -9.80 -11.19
CA GLY A 68 -0.85 -8.91 -11.07
C GLY A 68 -0.24 -8.90 -9.68
N TYR A 69 -1.02 -9.20 -8.64
CA TYR A 69 -0.50 -9.36 -7.27
C TYR A 69 0.52 -10.51 -7.12
N SER A 70 0.57 -11.45 -8.06
CA SER A 70 1.61 -12.48 -8.10
C SER A 70 3.02 -11.90 -8.24
N ALA A 71 3.17 -10.68 -8.78
CA ALA A 71 4.46 -9.98 -8.86
C ALA A 71 5.13 -9.75 -7.49
N TYR A 72 4.35 -9.71 -6.40
CA TYR A 72 4.89 -9.56 -5.05
C TYR A 72 5.68 -10.78 -4.57
N VAL A 73 5.69 -11.89 -5.30
CA VAL A 73 6.63 -13.00 -5.05
C VAL A 73 8.09 -12.52 -5.08
N PHE A 74 8.41 -11.47 -5.84
CA PHE A 74 9.75 -10.90 -5.90
C PHE A 74 10.21 -10.26 -4.59
N LEU A 75 9.33 -10.03 -3.62
CA LEU A 75 9.70 -9.56 -2.28
C LEU A 75 10.60 -10.53 -1.51
N ILE A 76 10.72 -11.79 -1.97
CA ILE A 76 11.70 -12.74 -1.45
C ILE A 76 13.16 -12.30 -1.68
N VAL A 77 13.41 -11.45 -2.68
CA VAL A 77 14.75 -10.97 -3.02
C VAL A 77 15.13 -9.81 -2.09
N PRO A 78 16.18 -9.94 -1.26
CA PRO A 78 16.61 -8.85 -0.39
C PRO A 78 17.12 -7.65 -1.21
N PHE A 79 16.97 -6.44 -0.66
CA PHE A 79 17.33 -5.13 -1.25
C PHE A 79 16.54 -4.72 -2.50
N CYS A 80 16.45 -5.59 -3.52
CA CYS A 80 15.86 -5.25 -4.82
C CYS A 80 14.41 -5.74 -4.99
N GLY A 81 13.93 -6.64 -4.12
CA GLY A 81 12.62 -7.27 -4.26
C GLY A 81 11.46 -6.28 -4.31
N ASN A 82 11.52 -5.20 -3.53
CA ASN A 82 10.47 -4.20 -3.50
C ASN A 82 10.37 -3.41 -4.80
N LEU A 83 11.52 -3.00 -5.36
CA LEU A 83 11.57 -2.29 -6.63
C LEU A 83 11.12 -3.20 -7.78
N LEU A 84 11.62 -4.45 -7.80
CA LEU A 84 11.27 -5.42 -8.83
C LEU A 84 9.78 -5.78 -8.80
N ALA A 85 9.23 -6.05 -7.60
CA ALA A 85 7.81 -6.33 -7.42
C ALA A 85 6.95 -5.15 -7.89
N GLY A 86 7.30 -3.92 -7.51
CA GLY A 86 6.54 -2.73 -7.89
C GLY A 86 6.56 -2.47 -9.40
N VAL A 87 7.75 -2.50 -10.01
CA VAL A 87 7.89 -2.27 -11.46
C VAL A 87 7.16 -3.36 -12.24
N TRP A 88 7.33 -4.63 -11.85
CA TRP A 88 6.68 -5.75 -12.53
C TRP A 88 5.16 -5.73 -12.36
N ALA A 89 4.65 -5.39 -11.18
CA ALA A 89 3.22 -5.24 -10.94
C ALA A 89 2.61 -4.16 -11.84
N ILE A 90 3.28 -3.01 -12.01
CA ILE A 90 2.82 -1.94 -12.91
C ILE A 90 2.74 -2.45 -14.35
N VAL A 91 3.77 -3.16 -14.82
CA VAL A 91 3.78 -3.74 -16.18
C VAL A 91 2.61 -4.71 -16.37
N LEU A 92 2.40 -5.63 -15.42
CA LEU A 92 1.30 -6.59 -15.46
C LEU A 92 -0.07 -5.91 -15.45
N TYR A 93 -0.26 -4.87 -14.64
CA TYR A 93 -1.52 -4.13 -14.62
C TYR A 93 -1.77 -3.39 -15.94
N ILE A 94 -0.76 -2.72 -16.51
CA ILE A 94 -0.94 -2.02 -17.78
C ILE A 94 -1.28 -2.99 -18.91
N ILE A 95 -0.52 -4.08 -19.06
CA ILE A 95 -0.75 -5.09 -20.11
C ILE A 95 -2.08 -5.81 -19.86
N GLY A 96 -2.34 -6.25 -18.64
CA GLY A 96 -3.55 -6.98 -18.27
C GLY A 96 -4.80 -6.14 -18.47
N LEU A 97 -4.80 -4.86 -18.06
CA LEU A 97 -5.95 -3.98 -18.25
C LEU A 97 -6.13 -3.59 -19.72
N ARG A 98 -5.02 -3.37 -20.45
CA ARG A 98 -5.06 -3.11 -21.90
C ARG A 98 -5.77 -4.24 -22.63
N GLU A 99 -5.33 -5.48 -22.38
CA GLU A 99 -5.85 -6.66 -23.07
C GLU A 99 -7.27 -7.00 -22.61
N ALA A 100 -7.51 -7.04 -21.31
CA ALA A 100 -8.78 -7.49 -20.76
C ALA A 100 -9.94 -6.48 -20.95
N HIS A 101 -9.62 -5.20 -21.14
CA HIS A 101 -10.59 -4.17 -21.50
C HIS A 101 -10.46 -3.71 -22.96
N GLU A 102 -9.70 -4.42 -23.82
CA GLU A 102 -9.51 -4.07 -25.24
C GLU A 102 -9.30 -2.56 -25.46
N THR A 103 -8.47 -1.95 -24.60
CA THR A 103 -8.24 -0.51 -24.56
C THR A 103 -6.83 -0.18 -25.05
N THR A 104 -6.51 1.10 -25.17
CA THR A 104 -5.18 1.52 -25.60
C THR A 104 -4.20 1.46 -24.44
N GLY A 105 -2.93 1.13 -24.72
CA GLY A 105 -1.88 1.09 -23.70
C GLY A 105 -1.72 2.42 -22.95
N GLY A 106 -1.90 3.55 -23.63
CA GLY A 106 -1.92 4.88 -23.01
C GLY A 106 -3.04 5.05 -21.99
N LYS A 107 -4.29 4.66 -22.33
CA LYS A 107 -5.43 4.72 -21.38
C LYS A 107 -5.20 3.81 -20.18
N ALA A 108 -4.70 2.59 -20.41
CA ALA A 108 -4.37 1.66 -19.33
C ALA A 108 -3.26 2.22 -18.42
N ALA A 109 -2.19 2.78 -18.99
CA ALA A 109 -1.12 3.43 -18.24
C ALA A 109 -1.62 4.61 -17.42
N PHE A 110 -2.41 5.52 -18.01
CA PHE A 110 -3.00 6.63 -17.26
C PHE A 110 -3.87 6.14 -16.11
N ALA A 111 -4.69 5.11 -16.31
CA ALA A 111 -5.53 4.55 -15.25
C ALA A 111 -4.70 3.94 -14.10
N VAL A 112 -3.53 3.35 -14.38
CA VAL A 112 -2.63 2.77 -13.36
C VAL A 112 -1.85 3.85 -12.60
N PHE A 113 -1.38 4.90 -13.28
CA PHE A 113 -0.61 5.97 -12.65
C PHE A 113 -1.47 7.00 -11.90
N LEU A 114 -2.74 7.18 -12.30
CA LEU A 114 -3.63 8.17 -11.68
C LEU A 114 -3.82 7.94 -10.16
N PRO A 115 -4.07 6.72 -9.66
CA PRO A 115 -4.08 6.44 -8.22
C PRO A 115 -2.76 6.78 -7.52
N VAL A 116 -1.62 6.49 -8.15
CA VAL A 116 -0.29 6.77 -7.58
C VAL A 116 -0.08 8.27 -7.43
N ILE A 117 -0.43 9.04 -8.47
CA ILE A 117 -0.33 10.50 -8.46
C ILE A 117 -1.24 11.10 -7.38
N VAL A 118 -2.49 10.64 -7.28
CA VAL A 118 -3.44 11.13 -6.27
C VAL A 118 -2.95 10.78 -4.86
N CYS A 119 -2.50 9.54 -4.62
CA CYS A 119 -2.00 9.11 -3.33
C CYS A 119 -0.76 9.92 -2.90
N CYS A 120 0.24 10.06 -3.78
CA CYS A 120 1.45 10.82 -3.49
C CYS A 120 1.16 12.32 -3.33
N GLY A 121 0.30 12.89 -4.18
CA GLY A 121 -0.09 14.29 -4.11
C GLY A 121 -0.82 14.64 -2.82
N LEU A 122 -1.80 13.82 -2.41
CA LEU A 122 -2.51 13.98 -1.14
C LEU A 122 -1.57 13.79 0.07
N GLY A 123 -0.66 12.82 0.01
CA GLY A 123 0.33 12.60 1.07
C GLY A 123 1.26 13.80 1.26
N LEU A 124 1.78 14.36 0.17
CA LEU A 124 2.61 15.57 0.20
C LEU A 124 1.85 16.80 0.70
N LEU A 125 0.59 16.97 0.27
CA LEU A 125 -0.27 18.04 0.76
C LEU A 125 -0.53 17.92 2.26
N ALA A 126 -0.87 16.72 2.75
CA ALA A 126 -1.10 16.46 4.16
C ALA A 126 0.16 16.76 4.99
N LEU A 127 1.34 16.32 4.52
CA LEU A 127 2.62 16.67 5.13
C LEU A 127 2.82 18.19 5.18
N ALA A 128 2.62 18.89 4.07
CA ALA A 128 2.77 20.34 4.02
C ALA A 128 1.83 21.07 5.02
N VAL A 129 0.58 20.63 5.13
CA VAL A 129 -0.39 21.18 6.10
C VAL A 129 0.04 20.91 7.54
N ILE A 130 0.48 19.70 7.86
CA ILE A 130 0.94 19.33 9.20
C ILE A 130 2.18 20.13 9.59
N PHE A 131 3.17 20.22 8.71
CA PHE A 131 4.38 21.01 8.95
C PHE A 131 4.08 22.52 9.06
N GLY A 132 3.19 23.04 8.22
CA GLY A 132 2.74 24.44 8.29
C GLY A 132 2.00 24.76 9.59
N ALA A 133 1.10 23.87 10.02
CA ALA A 133 0.38 24.02 11.29
C ALA A 133 1.33 23.92 12.51
N ALA A 134 2.27 22.97 12.49
CA ALA A 134 3.29 22.84 13.52
C ALA A 134 4.15 24.10 13.63
N ALA A 135 4.65 24.62 12.50
CA ALA A 135 5.44 25.85 12.46
C ALA A 135 4.65 27.08 12.94
N GLY A 136 3.38 27.21 12.54
CA GLY A 136 2.51 28.30 12.98
C GLY A 136 2.18 28.25 14.48
N SER A 137 1.93 27.07 15.02
CA SER A 137 1.68 26.88 16.45
C SER A 137 2.90 27.21 17.31
N LEU A 138 4.10 26.85 16.86
CA LEU A 138 5.36 27.21 17.52
C LEU A 138 5.59 28.74 17.50
N GLY A 139 5.29 29.40 16.38
CA GLY A 139 5.38 30.86 16.27
C GLY A 139 4.48 31.61 17.26
N MET A 140 3.24 31.15 17.44
CA MET A 140 2.31 31.73 18.42
C MET A 140 2.79 31.53 19.87
N ILE A 141 3.37 30.37 20.20
CA ILE A 141 3.93 30.09 21.53
C ILE A 141 5.13 30.99 21.82
N LEU A 142 6.03 31.18 20.86
CA LEU A 142 7.19 32.06 21.03
C LEU A 142 6.77 33.53 21.26
N GLN A 143 5.69 33.99 20.65
CA GLN A 143 5.15 35.34 20.89
C GLN A 143 4.58 35.54 22.30
N GLN A 144 4.05 34.49 22.93
CA GLN A 144 3.57 34.56 24.33
C GLN A 144 4.74 34.67 25.33
N MET A 145 5.89 34.09 25.01
CA MET A 145 7.08 34.14 25.86
C MET A 145 7.81 35.50 25.79
N GLN A 146 7.50 36.35 24.80
CA GLN A 146 8.12 37.66 24.62
C GLN A 146 7.27 38.84 25.14
N LYS A 147 6.06 38.57 25.67
CA LYS A 147 5.21 39.56 26.33
C LYS A 147 5.33 39.44 27.85
#